data_AF-A2D8Q2-F1
#
_entry.id   AF-A2D8Q2-F1
#
_cell.length_a   1.000
_cell.length_b   1.000
_cell.length_c   1.000
_cell.angle_alpha   90.00
_cell.angle_beta   90.00
_cell.angle_gamma   90.00
#
_symmetry.space_group_name_H-M   'P 1'
#
loop_
_entity.id
_entity.type
_entity.pdbx_description
1 polymer ?
#
loop_
_entity_poly.entity_id
_entity_poly.type
_entity_poly.pdbx_seq_one_letter_code
_entity_poly.pdbx_strand_id
1 'polypeptide(L)'
;MLHYVQYWHMYGHYIHDFLSSMMFVPQELMEKGILVASPKKSIKAVKDLVKYLGLNITFLKMKKDEQIYVKKLWIVHTLELGHGYASGGFTRMRKLIMEKVDFNKIKPTRFVLADRPPKSGRNFENPKLMLKYLNDYTVIDKGCKWVRDDKFFGVPVEQIVKYWQSIKVLVTLQGSGIYNAIFMHEKCGMCLVFSSINDGPNLHLCTHLHIFLIGVIHPRRAHKSREPQVTNYTLMVQYTQRVVDTVNQGNWTSMEGIHVFLKEAPIVTNVSHFVRNYKDFTKNW
;
A
#
# COMPACT_ATOMS: atom_id res chain seq x y z
N MET A 1 -33.19 0.63 -0.81
CA MET A 1 -32.50 -0.16 -1.87
C MET A 1 -31.05 0.29 -1.90
N LEU A 2 -30.08 -0.62 -1.78
CA LEU A 2 -28.66 -0.30 -1.85
C LEU A 2 -28.10 -0.81 -3.18
N HIS A 3 -27.50 0.08 -3.97
CA HIS A 3 -26.83 -0.28 -5.21
C HIS A 3 -25.33 -0.44 -4.96
N TYR A 4 -24.79 -1.62 -5.25
CA TYR A 4 -23.40 -1.95 -4.95
C TYR A 4 -22.65 -2.30 -6.23
N VAL A 5 -21.55 -1.59 -6.48
CA VAL A 5 -20.66 -1.83 -7.62
C VAL A 5 -19.23 -1.84 -7.12
N GLN A 6 -18.49 -2.90 -7.45
CA GLN A 6 -17.09 -3.03 -7.04
C GLN A 6 -16.21 -3.49 -8.20
N TYR A 7 -15.11 -2.76 -8.41
CA TYR A 7 -14.13 -3.03 -9.45
C TYR A 7 -12.71 -2.93 -8.89
N TRP A 8 -12.01 -4.06 -8.82
CA TRP A 8 -10.60 -4.11 -8.42
C TRP A 8 -9.78 -4.88 -9.44
N HIS A 9 -8.76 -4.25 -9.97
CA HIS A 9 -7.96 -4.83 -11.04
C HIS A 9 -6.66 -5.48 -10.56
N MET A 10 -6.27 -5.27 -9.30
CA MET A 10 -4.95 -5.66 -8.81
C MET A 10 -4.99 -6.09 -7.35
N TYR A 11 -4.04 -6.94 -6.99
CA TYR A 11 -3.87 -7.53 -5.68
C TYR A 11 -3.93 -6.51 -4.52
N GLY A 12 -3.20 -5.39 -4.63
CA GLY A 12 -3.17 -4.41 -3.55
C GLY A 12 -4.48 -3.64 -3.32
N HIS A 13 -5.39 -3.58 -4.30
CA HIS A 13 -6.73 -3.02 -4.06
C HIS A 13 -7.54 -3.90 -3.09
N TYR A 14 -7.28 -5.21 -3.04
CA TYR A 14 -7.92 -6.04 -2.02
C TYR A 14 -7.35 -5.75 -0.63
N ILE A 15 -6.06 -5.44 -0.50
CA ILE A 15 -5.51 -5.04 0.79
C ILE A 15 -6.17 -3.72 1.23
N HIS A 16 -6.11 -2.69 0.39
CA HIS A 16 -6.59 -1.35 0.75
C HIS A 16 -8.12 -1.22 0.82
N ASP A 17 -8.86 -1.69 -0.18
CA ASP A 17 -10.30 -1.45 -0.28
C ASP A 17 -11.12 -2.50 0.48
N PHE A 18 -10.70 -3.77 0.40
CA PHE A 18 -11.46 -4.89 0.94
C PHE A 18 -11.02 -5.27 2.35
N LEU A 19 -9.79 -5.73 2.50
CA LEU A 19 -9.32 -6.31 3.74
C LEU A 19 -9.24 -5.24 4.83
N SER A 20 -8.81 -4.02 4.51
CA SER A 20 -8.82 -2.92 5.48
C SER A 20 -10.23 -2.65 6.01
N SER A 21 -11.27 -2.70 5.17
CA SER A 21 -12.65 -2.55 5.65
C SER A 21 -13.11 -3.76 6.47
N MET A 22 -12.71 -4.98 6.10
CA MET A 22 -13.02 -6.19 6.88
C MET A 22 -12.42 -6.16 8.28
N MET A 23 -11.36 -5.40 8.53
CA MET A 23 -10.78 -5.24 9.88
C MET A 23 -11.69 -4.49 10.86
N PHE A 24 -12.76 -3.87 10.39
CA PHE A 24 -13.76 -3.18 11.23
C PHE A 24 -15.00 -4.04 11.50
N VAL A 25 -15.10 -5.21 10.90
CA VAL A 25 -16.18 -6.16 11.23
C VAL A 25 -15.95 -6.68 12.65
N PRO A 26 -16.96 -6.63 13.55
CA PRO A 26 -16.85 -7.19 14.88
C PRO A 26 -16.32 -8.62 14.86
N GLN A 27 -15.36 -8.92 15.74
CA GLN A 27 -14.70 -10.22 15.80
C GLN A 27 -15.71 -11.36 15.95
N GLU A 28 -16.72 -11.19 16.79
CA GLU A 28 -17.80 -12.19 16.98
C GLU A 28 -18.58 -12.53 15.69
N LEU A 29 -18.73 -11.57 14.76
CA LEU A 29 -19.36 -11.81 13.47
C LEU A 29 -18.38 -12.51 12.53
N MET A 30 -17.12 -12.08 12.54
CA MET A 30 -16.08 -12.71 11.75
C MET A 30 -15.90 -14.18 12.15
N GLU A 31 -15.92 -14.52 13.44
CA GLU A 31 -15.79 -15.90 13.92
C GLU A 31 -16.98 -16.78 13.51
N LYS A 32 -18.21 -16.27 13.63
CA LYS A 32 -19.44 -16.95 13.16
C LYS A 32 -19.44 -17.19 11.65
N GLY A 33 -18.71 -16.36 10.91
CA GLY A 33 -18.63 -16.39 9.47
C GLY A 33 -19.61 -15.41 8.83
N ILE A 34 -19.13 -14.71 7.80
CA ILE A 34 -19.90 -13.71 7.07
C ILE A 34 -19.99 -14.02 5.59
N LEU A 35 -21.09 -13.56 4.97
CA LEU A 35 -21.25 -13.55 3.52
C LEU A 35 -20.87 -12.18 2.99
N VAL A 36 -20.00 -12.15 1.98
CA VAL A 36 -19.60 -10.92 1.30
C VAL A 36 -19.81 -11.07 -0.20
N ALA A 37 -20.34 -10.03 -0.85
CA ALA A 37 -20.45 -10.01 -2.29
C ALA A 37 -19.08 -10.25 -2.95
N SER A 38 -19.04 -11.21 -3.88
CA SER A 38 -17.81 -11.57 -4.58
C SER A 38 -17.36 -10.42 -5.47
N PRO A 39 -16.08 -10.02 -5.43
CA PRO A 39 -15.55 -9.13 -6.45
C PRO A 39 -15.63 -9.73 -7.84
N LYS A 40 -15.88 -8.86 -8.83
CA LYS A 40 -16.01 -9.25 -10.25
C LYS A 40 -14.71 -9.73 -10.87
N LYS A 41 -13.56 -9.30 -10.34
CA LYS A 41 -12.23 -9.60 -10.86
C LYS A 41 -11.34 -10.16 -9.75
N SER A 42 -10.35 -10.95 -10.16
CA SER A 42 -9.28 -11.55 -9.33
C SER A 42 -9.73 -12.17 -7.99
N ILE A 43 -10.93 -12.78 -7.96
CA ILE A 43 -11.50 -13.46 -6.78
C ILE A 43 -10.53 -14.47 -6.15
N LYS A 44 -9.73 -15.17 -6.97
CA LYS A 44 -8.74 -16.14 -6.49
C LYS A 44 -7.76 -15.49 -5.51
N ALA A 45 -7.17 -14.36 -5.89
CA ALA A 45 -6.22 -13.64 -5.04
C ALA A 45 -6.83 -13.21 -3.69
N VAL A 46 -8.10 -12.80 -3.71
CA VAL A 46 -8.82 -12.43 -2.47
C VAL A 46 -9.07 -13.63 -1.59
N LYS A 47 -9.52 -14.74 -2.17
CA LYS A 47 -9.73 -15.99 -1.45
C LYS A 47 -8.42 -16.50 -0.83
N ASP A 48 -7.33 -16.43 -1.56
CA ASP A 48 -6.01 -16.82 -1.07
C ASP A 48 -5.59 -15.95 0.12
N LEU A 49 -5.80 -14.62 0.06
CA LEU A 49 -5.54 -13.70 1.17
C LEU A 49 -6.46 -13.90 2.38
N VAL A 50 -7.76 -14.07 2.16
CA VAL A 50 -8.75 -14.35 3.22
C VAL A 50 -8.38 -15.64 3.95
N LYS A 51 -8.05 -16.69 3.19
CA LYS A 51 -7.58 -17.97 3.74
C LYS A 51 -6.27 -17.79 4.49
N TYR A 52 -5.32 -17.06 3.93
CA TYR A 52 -4.02 -16.78 4.55
C TYR A 52 -4.16 -16.07 5.91
N LEU A 53 -5.05 -15.08 5.99
CA LEU A 53 -5.34 -14.34 7.22
C LEU A 53 -6.25 -15.13 8.19
N GLY A 54 -6.79 -16.28 7.79
CA GLY A 54 -7.70 -17.08 8.61
C GLY A 54 -9.07 -16.42 8.82
N LEU A 55 -9.51 -15.59 7.88
CA LEU A 55 -10.82 -14.92 7.96
C LEU A 55 -11.93 -15.87 7.49
N ASN A 56 -13.00 -15.99 8.27
CA ASN A 56 -14.15 -16.83 7.93
C ASN A 56 -15.13 -16.04 7.04
N ILE A 57 -14.76 -15.89 5.77
CA ILE A 57 -15.53 -15.15 4.77
C ILE A 57 -15.95 -16.09 3.65
N THR A 58 -17.25 -16.15 3.39
CA THR A 58 -17.82 -16.82 2.21
C THR A 58 -18.20 -15.79 1.16
N PHE A 59 -17.67 -15.94 -0.05
CA PHE A 59 -17.95 -15.03 -1.16
C PHE A 59 -19.20 -15.46 -1.93
N LEU A 60 -20.21 -14.59 -1.95
CA LEU A 60 -21.46 -14.77 -2.66
C LEU A 60 -21.31 -14.24 -4.09
N LYS A 61 -21.36 -15.13 -5.09
CA LYS A 61 -21.32 -14.74 -6.50
C LYS A 61 -22.71 -14.27 -6.92
N MET A 62 -22.83 -12.98 -7.23
CA MET A 62 -24.08 -12.39 -7.71
C MET A 62 -24.08 -12.29 -9.25
N LYS A 63 -25.23 -12.56 -9.88
CA LYS A 63 -25.45 -12.25 -11.29
C LYS A 63 -25.68 -10.74 -11.47
N LYS A 64 -25.53 -10.26 -12.70
CA LYS A 64 -25.89 -8.88 -13.04
C LYS A 64 -27.38 -8.68 -12.72
N ASP A 65 -27.70 -7.58 -12.02
CA ASP A 65 -29.06 -7.17 -11.66
C ASP A 65 -29.79 -8.16 -10.71
N GLU A 66 -29.08 -9.11 -10.13
CA GLU A 66 -29.63 -10.03 -9.13
C GLU A 66 -29.90 -9.31 -7.80
N GLN A 67 -31.07 -9.58 -7.23
CA GLN A 67 -31.47 -9.09 -5.92
C GLN A 67 -31.49 -10.24 -4.93
N ILE A 68 -30.89 -10.03 -3.76
CA ILE A 68 -30.80 -11.04 -2.71
C ILE A 68 -31.44 -10.47 -1.46
N TYR A 69 -32.42 -11.20 -0.93
CA TYR A 69 -33.03 -10.87 0.35
C TYR A 69 -32.15 -11.41 1.49
N VAL A 70 -31.86 -10.55 2.47
CA VAL A 70 -31.11 -10.92 3.67
C VAL A 70 -31.88 -10.49 4.91
N LYS A 71 -31.88 -11.33 5.95
CA LYS A 71 -32.50 -11.00 7.24
C LYS A 71 -31.73 -9.91 8.00
N LYS A 72 -30.41 -9.84 7.81
CA LYS A 72 -29.50 -8.88 8.43
C LYS A 72 -28.48 -8.42 7.40
N LEU A 73 -28.30 -7.11 7.28
CA LEU A 73 -27.31 -6.47 6.42
C LEU A 73 -26.38 -5.63 7.29
N TRP A 74 -25.08 -5.91 7.19
CA TRP A 74 -24.05 -5.10 7.83
C TRP A 74 -23.35 -4.27 6.76
N ILE A 75 -23.20 -2.98 7.04
CA ILE A 75 -22.51 -2.04 6.14
C ILE A 75 -21.35 -1.46 6.92
N VAL A 76 -20.14 -1.73 6.44
CA VAL A 76 -18.94 -1.04 6.90
C VAL A 76 -18.77 0.17 5.99
N HIS A 77 -18.79 1.36 6.57
CA HIS A 77 -18.70 2.64 5.86
C HIS A 77 -17.72 3.59 6.56
N THR A 78 -16.89 4.30 5.80
CA THR A 78 -16.14 5.45 6.30
C THR A 78 -16.95 6.70 6.07
N LEU A 79 -17.00 7.60 7.05
CA LEU A 79 -17.49 8.97 6.81
C LEU A 79 -16.50 9.80 5.97
N GLU A 80 -15.26 9.30 5.84
CA GLU A 80 -14.21 9.84 4.97
C GLU A 80 -14.34 9.33 3.53
N LEU A 81 -13.63 9.96 2.59
CA LEU A 81 -13.50 9.48 1.20
C LEU A 81 -13.01 8.01 1.19
N GLY A 82 -13.07 7.33 0.03
CA GLY A 82 -12.88 5.87 -0.10
C GLY A 82 -11.58 5.25 0.45
N HIS A 83 -10.66 6.05 0.97
CA HIS A 83 -9.42 5.63 1.63
C HIS A 83 -9.49 5.61 3.17
N GLY A 84 -10.61 6.02 3.79
CA GLY A 84 -10.71 6.12 5.25
C GLY A 84 -10.45 4.82 6.00
N TYR A 85 -10.73 3.65 5.39
CA TYR A 85 -10.48 2.35 6.02
C TYR A 85 -8.99 2.09 6.21
N ALA A 86 -8.11 2.76 5.47
CA ALA A 86 -6.68 2.69 5.68
C ALA A 86 -6.32 3.12 7.11
N SER A 87 -7.04 4.12 7.65
CA SER A 87 -6.88 4.61 9.01
C SER A 87 -7.34 3.57 10.01
N GLY A 88 -6.38 2.86 10.62
CA GLY A 88 -6.62 1.77 11.56
C GLY A 88 -6.82 0.40 10.91
N GLY A 89 -7.38 0.32 9.70
CA GLY A 89 -7.52 -0.97 8.99
C GLY A 89 -6.18 -1.59 8.65
N PHE A 90 -5.19 -0.80 8.22
CA PHE A 90 -3.83 -1.31 8.00
C PHE A 90 -3.18 -1.80 9.29
N THR A 91 -3.30 -1.05 10.39
CA THR A 91 -2.73 -1.44 11.69
C THR A 91 -3.33 -2.76 12.20
N ARG A 92 -4.66 -2.91 12.11
CA ARG A 92 -5.35 -4.15 12.51
C ARG A 92 -4.97 -5.34 11.64
N MET A 93 -4.92 -5.14 10.33
CA MET A 93 -4.49 -6.19 9.39
C MET A 93 -3.04 -6.59 9.64
N ARG A 94 -2.18 -5.60 9.91
CA ARG A 94 -0.77 -5.83 10.20
C ARG A 94 -0.58 -6.67 11.45
N LYS A 95 -1.37 -6.44 12.51
CA LYS A 95 -1.40 -7.28 13.70
C LYS A 95 -1.72 -8.75 13.35
N LEU A 96 -2.77 -8.99 12.57
CA LEU A 96 -3.12 -10.35 12.13
C LEU A 96 -2.00 -10.99 11.30
N ILE A 97 -1.34 -10.22 10.43
CA ILE A 97 -0.21 -10.72 9.65
C ILE A 97 0.96 -11.11 10.56
N MET A 98 1.29 -10.31 11.58
CA MET A 98 2.35 -10.61 12.53
C MET A 98 2.05 -11.86 13.39
N GLU A 99 0.78 -12.20 13.61
CA GLU A 99 0.38 -13.45 14.26
C GLU A 99 0.59 -14.69 13.36
N LYS A 100 0.56 -14.50 12.04
CA LYS A 100 0.73 -15.59 11.04
C LYS A 100 2.16 -15.71 10.52
N VAL A 101 2.95 -14.66 10.62
CA VAL A 101 4.27 -14.58 10.02
C VAL A 101 5.31 -14.21 11.06
N ASP A 102 6.31 -15.06 11.20
CA ASP A 102 7.49 -14.71 11.98
C ASP A 102 8.35 -13.71 11.22
N PHE A 103 8.24 -12.43 11.56
CA PHE A 103 9.07 -11.37 11.01
C PHE A 103 10.54 -11.53 11.38
N ASN A 104 10.91 -12.22 12.46
CA ASN A 104 12.33 -12.39 12.80
C ASN A 104 13.04 -13.39 11.87
N LYS A 105 12.27 -14.23 11.16
CA LYS A 105 12.80 -15.26 10.28
C LYS A 105 13.47 -14.70 9.02
N ILE A 106 12.96 -13.60 8.47
CA ILE A 106 13.50 -12.98 7.26
C ILE A 106 13.94 -11.58 7.63
N LYS A 107 15.24 -11.31 7.61
CA LYS A 107 15.74 -9.95 7.84
C LYS A 107 15.61 -9.11 6.56
N PRO A 108 15.23 -7.83 6.65
CA PRO A 108 15.17 -6.94 5.50
C PRO A 108 16.59 -6.51 5.10
N THR A 109 17.17 -7.16 4.10
CA THR A 109 18.57 -6.94 3.68
C THR A 109 18.70 -6.46 2.24
N ARG A 110 17.61 -6.47 1.47
CA ARG A 110 17.66 -6.23 0.02
C ARG A 110 17.35 -4.79 -0.33
N PHE A 111 18.16 -4.23 -1.24
CA PHE A 111 17.93 -2.95 -1.89
C PHE A 111 17.39 -3.22 -3.30
N VAL A 112 16.11 -2.92 -3.52
CA VAL A 112 15.38 -3.40 -4.70
C VAL A 112 14.90 -2.23 -5.54
N LEU A 113 15.22 -2.25 -6.83
CA LEU A 113 14.49 -1.52 -7.87
C LEU A 113 13.43 -2.47 -8.45
N ALA A 114 12.17 -2.05 -8.45
CA ALA A 114 11.09 -2.87 -8.97
C ALA A 114 10.24 -2.07 -9.94
N ASP A 115 10.04 -2.58 -11.15
CA ASP A 115 9.14 -2.00 -12.15
C ASP A 115 7.79 -2.72 -12.12
N ARG A 116 6.77 -2.11 -12.72
CA ARG A 116 5.47 -2.75 -12.94
C ARG A 116 5.51 -3.69 -14.14
N PRO A 117 4.52 -4.58 -14.31
CA PRO A 117 4.46 -5.43 -15.49
C PRO A 117 4.47 -4.57 -16.76
N PRO A 118 5.14 -5.02 -17.84
CA PRO A 118 5.11 -4.32 -19.12
C PRO A 118 3.68 -4.00 -19.54
N LYS A 119 3.46 -2.83 -20.14
CA LYS A 119 2.15 -2.34 -20.62
C LYS A 119 1.13 -2.05 -19.50
N SER A 120 1.53 -2.04 -18.23
CA SER A 120 0.65 -1.61 -17.12
C SER A 120 0.25 -0.13 -17.20
N GLY A 121 1.00 0.64 -17.99
CA GLY A 121 0.83 2.07 -18.21
C GLY A 121 1.51 2.94 -17.13
N ARG A 122 2.31 2.31 -16.26
CA ARG A 122 3.04 2.94 -15.16
C ARG A 122 4.37 2.24 -15.04
N ASN A 123 5.35 2.66 -15.82
CA ASN A 123 6.66 2.02 -15.85
C ASN A 123 7.78 3.05 -15.78
N PHE A 124 8.95 2.64 -15.34
CA PHE A 124 10.15 3.44 -15.57
C PHE A 124 10.36 3.58 -17.08
N GLU A 125 10.82 4.75 -17.53
CA GLU A 125 11.23 4.90 -18.94
C GLU A 125 12.43 4.00 -19.24
N ASN A 126 13.44 4.00 -18.36
CA ASN A 126 14.59 3.13 -18.47
C ASN A 126 14.98 2.54 -17.11
N PRO A 127 14.39 1.41 -16.69
CA PRO A 127 14.70 0.78 -15.42
C PRO A 127 16.15 0.28 -15.32
N LYS A 128 16.81 -0.04 -16.45
CA LYS A 128 18.23 -0.43 -16.44
C LYS A 128 19.13 0.77 -16.09
N LEU A 129 18.83 1.94 -16.65
CA LEU A 129 19.55 3.17 -16.34
C LEU A 129 19.33 3.60 -14.89
N MET A 130 18.09 3.53 -14.40
CA MET A 130 17.78 3.79 -12.97
C MET A 130 18.61 2.85 -12.07
N LEU A 131 18.65 1.54 -12.37
CA LEU A 131 19.43 0.58 -11.59
C LEU A 131 20.92 0.93 -11.59
N LYS A 132 21.47 1.31 -12.75
CA LYS A 132 22.86 1.76 -12.86
C LYS A 132 23.11 2.97 -11.97
N TYR A 133 22.28 4.01 -12.07
CA TYR A 133 22.45 5.22 -11.29
C TYR A 133 22.31 5.00 -9.78
N LEU A 134 21.41 4.11 -9.35
CA LEU A 134 21.33 3.72 -7.95
C LEU A 134 22.64 3.07 -7.48
N ASN A 135 23.22 2.15 -8.25
CA ASN A 135 24.49 1.51 -7.87
C ASN A 135 25.69 2.47 -7.91
N ASP A 136 25.71 3.43 -8.85
CA ASP A 136 26.84 4.35 -9.02
C ASP A 136 26.82 5.51 -8.01
N TYR A 137 25.62 5.98 -7.62
CA TYR A 137 25.46 7.27 -6.95
C TYR A 137 24.71 7.19 -5.62
N THR A 138 24.50 5.98 -5.08
CA THR A 138 24.03 5.82 -3.69
C THR A 138 25.01 4.97 -2.88
N VAL A 139 25.15 5.31 -1.60
CA VAL A 139 25.92 4.57 -0.60
C VAL A 139 24.94 3.77 0.23
N ILE A 140 25.02 2.45 0.13
CA ILE A 140 24.22 1.48 0.89
C ILE A 140 25.13 0.62 1.77
N ASP A 141 24.54 -0.30 2.53
CA ASP A 141 25.27 -1.19 3.43
C ASP A 141 26.45 -1.91 2.75
N LYS A 142 27.55 -2.07 3.48
CA LYS A 142 28.78 -2.71 2.98
C LYS A 142 28.48 -4.11 2.44
N GLY A 143 28.87 -4.36 1.18
CA GLY A 143 28.68 -5.65 0.51
C GLY A 143 27.30 -5.84 -0.12
N CYS A 144 26.38 -4.90 0.05
CA CYS A 144 25.09 -4.90 -0.65
C CYS A 144 25.20 -4.22 -2.03
N LYS A 145 24.22 -4.48 -2.89
CA LYS A 145 24.02 -3.81 -4.18
C LYS A 145 22.53 -3.63 -4.45
N TRP A 146 22.18 -2.64 -5.26
CA TRP A 146 20.83 -2.55 -5.81
C TRP A 146 20.61 -3.68 -6.80
N VAL A 147 19.48 -4.37 -6.67
CA VAL A 147 19.05 -5.41 -7.61
C VAL A 147 17.73 -5.01 -8.25
N ARG A 148 17.56 -5.33 -9.53
CA ARG A 148 16.25 -5.27 -10.16
C ARG A 148 15.50 -6.57 -9.89
N ASP A 149 14.32 -6.47 -9.30
CA ASP A 149 13.46 -7.62 -9.07
C ASP A 149 11.98 -7.26 -9.18
N ASP A 150 11.39 -7.57 -10.34
CA ASP A 150 10.00 -7.25 -10.69
C ASP A 150 9.01 -8.38 -10.28
N LYS A 151 9.47 -9.38 -9.51
CA LYS A 151 8.71 -10.62 -9.20
C LYS A 151 7.69 -10.47 -8.06
N PHE A 152 6.95 -9.37 -8.04
CA PHE A 152 5.95 -9.09 -7.00
C PHE A 152 4.50 -9.01 -7.51
N PHE A 153 4.29 -9.39 -8.77
CA PHE A 153 2.96 -9.49 -9.38
C PHE A 153 2.63 -10.93 -9.79
N GLY A 154 1.41 -11.38 -9.46
CA GLY A 154 0.88 -12.66 -9.94
C GLY A 154 1.52 -13.90 -9.33
N VAL A 155 2.22 -13.78 -8.20
CA VAL A 155 2.83 -14.90 -7.47
C VAL A 155 1.98 -15.30 -6.24
N PRO A 156 2.12 -16.54 -5.72
CA PRO A 156 1.41 -16.99 -4.52
C PRO A 156 1.65 -16.09 -3.30
N VAL A 157 0.67 -16.00 -2.39
CA VAL A 157 0.71 -15.11 -1.21
C VAL A 157 1.96 -15.35 -0.37
N GLU A 158 2.35 -16.60 -0.17
CA GLU A 158 3.53 -16.99 0.60
C GLU A 158 4.84 -16.47 -0.03
N GLN A 159 4.88 -16.36 -1.35
CA GLN A 159 6.03 -15.78 -2.06
C GLN A 159 6.01 -14.25 -1.98
N ILE A 160 4.84 -13.63 -2.07
CA ILE A 160 4.67 -12.18 -1.87
C ILE A 160 5.16 -11.80 -0.47
N VAL A 161 4.73 -12.51 0.57
CA VAL A 161 5.12 -12.24 1.96
C VAL A 161 6.64 -12.28 2.11
N LYS A 162 7.29 -13.36 1.67
CA LYS A 162 8.75 -13.51 1.74
C LYS A 162 9.49 -12.43 0.95
N TYR A 163 9.00 -12.12 -0.26
CA TYR A 163 9.58 -11.08 -1.11
C TYR A 163 9.55 -9.74 -0.37
N TRP A 164 8.40 -9.29 0.11
CA TRP A 164 8.27 -7.98 0.76
C TRP A 164 8.96 -7.92 2.12
N GLN A 165 8.98 -9.00 2.91
CA GLN A 165 9.77 -9.06 4.16
C GLN A 165 11.27 -8.88 3.92
N SER A 166 11.79 -9.38 2.80
CA SER A 166 13.23 -9.32 2.52
C SER A 166 13.75 -7.93 2.12
N ILE A 167 12.87 -6.97 1.87
CA ILE A 167 13.23 -5.65 1.33
C ILE A 167 13.58 -4.69 2.47
N LYS A 168 14.78 -4.14 2.42
CA LYS A 168 15.25 -3.03 3.26
C LYS A 168 14.85 -1.68 2.67
N VAL A 169 15.12 -1.47 1.39
CA VAL A 169 14.72 -0.26 0.66
C VAL A 169 14.18 -0.62 -0.72
N LEU A 170 13.03 -0.05 -1.08
CA LEU A 170 12.38 -0.21 -2.38
C LEU A 170 12.41 1.08 -3.19
N VAL A 171 12.85 1.01 -4.44
CA VAL A 171 12.63 2.06 -5.45
C VAL A 171 11.65 1.53 -6.48
N THR A 172 10.50 2.20 -6.63
CA THR A 172 9.46 1.76 -7.59
C THR A 172 8.51 2.90 -7.96
N LEU A 173 7.39 2.60 -8.61
CA LEU A 173 6.37 3.57 -9.01
C LEU A 173 5.18 3.59 -8.04
N GLN A 174 4.61 4.78 -7.82
CA GLN A 174 3.40 4.94 -7.01
C GLN A 174 2.21 4.09 -7.50
N GLY A 175 1.26 3.84 -6.60
CA GLY A 175 -0.05 3.26 -6.86
C GLY A 175 -0.28 1.93 -6.14
N SER A 176 -1.35 1.23 -6.52
CA SER A 176 -1.86 0.11 -5.73
C SER A 176 -0.94 -1.12 -5.59
N GLY A 177 0.19 -1.21 -6.31
CA GLY A 177 1.16 -2.29 -6.09
C GLY A 177 1.85 -2.18 -4.73
N ILE A 178 1.92 -0.96 -4.19
CA ILE A 178 2.59 -0.61 -2.94
C ILE A 178 1.84 -1.15 -1.72
N TYR A 179 0.54 -1.44 -1.80
CA TYR A 179 -0.20 -1.99 -0.66
C TYR A 179 0.32 -3.35 -0.17
N ASN A 180 1.09 -4.06 -0.97
CA ASN A 180 1.82 -5.24 -0.53
C ASN A 180 2.89 -4.96 0.54
N ALA A 181 3.27 -3.69 0.74
CA ALA A 181 4.12 -3.27 1.85
C ALA A 181 3.52 -3.57 3.22
N ILE A 182 2.25 -3.97 3.30
CA ILE A 182 1.67 -4.59 4.49
C ILE A 182 2.47 -5.80 5.00
N PHE A 183 3.38 -6.36 4.21
CA PHE A 183 4.31 -7.42 4.59
C PHE A 183 5.76 -6.95 4.82
N MET A 184 6.13 -5.69 4.55
CA MET A 184 7.48 -5.16 4.81
C MET A 184 7.74 -4.96 6.29
N HIS A 185 8.99 -4.96 6.73
CA HIS A 185 9.33 -4.61 8.12
C HIS A 185 9.10 -3.13 8.39
N GLU A 186 8.82 -2.81 9.65
CA GLU A 186 8.88 -1.43 10.13
C GLU A 186 10.30 -0.87 9.97
N LYS A 187 10.42 0.46 9.87
CA LYS A 187 11.68 1.19 9.68
C LYS A 187 12.44 0.84 8.40
N CYS A 188 11.83 0.09 7.48
CA CYS A 188 12.30 -0.02 6.10
C CYS A 188 11.91 1.22 5.29
N GLY A 189 12.43 1.33 4.07
CA GLY A 189 12.32 2.54 3.26
C GLY A 189 11.73 2.32 1.87
N MET A 190 11.11 3.37 1.33
CA MET A 190 10.71 3.45 -0.07
C MET A 190 11.03 4.82 -0.69
N CYS A 191 11.47 4.81 -1.94
CA CYS A 191 11.51 5.99 -2.79
C CYS A 191 10.63 5.73 -4.01
N LEU A 192 9.53 6.48 -4.13
CA LEU A 192 8.52 6.24 -5.16
C LEU A 192 8.57 7.32 -6.25
N VAL A 193 8.51 6.88 -7.51
CA VAL A 193 8.24 7.77 -8.64
C VAL A 193 6.77 8.16 -8.61
N PHE A 194 6.51 9.41 -8.25
CA PHE A 194 5.16 9.99 -8.28
C PHE A 194 4.89 10.60 -9.65
N SER A 195 3.64 10.51 -10.12
CA SER A 195 3.21 11.22 -11.32
C SER A 195 2.99 12.70 -11.00
N SER A 196 2.25 13.42 -11.84
CA SER A 196 1.75 14.78 -11.53
C SER A 196 0.75 14.84 -10.36
N ILE A 197 0.45 13.70 -9.72
CA ILE A 197 -0.53 13.55 -8.66
C ILE A 197 0.16 12.86 -7.50
N ASN A 198 0.02 13.42 -6.31
CA ASN A 198 0.48 12.81 -5.06
C ASN A 198 -0.37 11.58 -4.74
N ASP A 199 0.28 10.45 -4.44
CA ASP A 199 -0.41 9.25 -4.01
C ASP A 199 -0.61 9.25 -2.48
N GLY A 200 -1.59 10.02 -2.03
CA GLY A 200 -2.04 10.06 -0.63
C GLY A 200 -2.24 8.67 0.00
N PRO A 201 -2.89 7.71 -0.70
CA PRO A 201 -3.05 6.36 -0.17
C PRO A 201 -1.75 5.60 0.07
N ASN A 202 -0.72 5.75 -0.77
CA ASN A 202 0.61 5.20 -0.50
C ASN A 202 1.29 5.86 0.70
N LEU A 203 1.11 7.17 0.89
CA LEU A 203 1.59 7.90 2.06
C LEU A 203 0.91 7.42 3.35
N HIS A 204 -0.42 7.25 3.34
CA HIS A 204 -1.18 6.69 4.46
C HIS A 204 -0.69 5.30 4.83
N LEU A 205 -0.52 4.40 3.84
CA LEU A 205 0.01 3.06 4.08
C LEU A 205 1.36 3.10 4.80
N CYS A 206 2.33 3.85 4.28
CA CYS A 206 3.67 3.88 4.86
C CYS A 206 3.68 4.50 6.25
N THR A 207 2.86 5.53 6.48
CA THR A 207 2.70 6.17 7.79
C THR A 207 2.14 5.19 8.83
N HIS A 208 1.07 4.45 8.50
CA HIS A 208 0.48 3.46 9.41
C HIS A 208 1.36 2.24 9.67
N LEU A 209 2.33 1.97 8.80
CA LEU A 209 3.24 0.82 8.92
C LEU A 209 4.64 1.21 9.38
N HIS A 210 4.85 2.49 9.76
CA HIS A 210 6.15 3.01 10.16
C HIS A 210 7.26 2.72 9.14
N ILE A 211 6.92 2.86 7.85
CA ILE A 211 7.84 2.73 6.71
C ILE A 211 8.23 4.14 6.27
N PHE A 212 9.53 4.40 6.13
CA PHE A 212 10.03 5.68 5.61
C PHE A 212 9.72 5.78 4.12
N LEU A 213 9.14 6.89 3.69
CA LEU A 213 8.75 7.10 2.30
C LEU A 213 9.09 8.52 1.83
N ILE A 214 9.76 8.61 0.68
CA ILE A 214 9.77 9.84 -0.14
C ILE A 214 9.11 9.53 -1.49
N GLY A 215 8.13 10.34 -1.88
CA GLY A 215 7.57 10.36 -3.22
C GLY A 215 8.18 11.50 -4.04
N VAL A 216 8.89 11.17 -5.13
CA VAL A 216 9.48 12.16 -6.03
C VAL A 216 8.47 12.49 -7.13
N ILE A 217 7.87 13.68 -7.05
CA ILE A 217 6.84 14.15 -7.99
C ILE A 217 7.48 14.49 -9.34
N HIS A 218 6.89 13.98 -10.41
CA HIS A 218 7.27 14.32 -11.77
C HIS A 218 6.09 15.01 -12.46
N PRO A 219 6.06 16.35 -12.48
CA PRO A 219 4.88 17.12 -12.93
C PRO A 219 4.42 16.82 -14.36
N ARG A 220 5.34 16.37 -15.22
CA ARG A 220 5.06 16.03 -16.63
C ARG A 220 4.69 14.56 -16.85
N ARG A 221 4.64 13.73 -15.80
CA ARG A 221 4.20 12.34 -15.91
C ARG A 221 2.70 12.27 -15.66
N ALA A 222 1.96 11.74 -16.63
CA ALA A 222 0.59 11.27 -16.43
C ALA A 222 0.55 10.07 -15.47
N HIS A 223 -0.53 9.97 -14.70
CA HIS A 223 -0.75 8.84 -13.78
C HIS A 223 -0.78 7.50 -14.52
N LYS A 224 -1.27 7.46 -15.76
CA LYS A 224 -1.28 6.27 -16.62
C LYS A 224 -1.02 6.69 -18.06
N SER A 225 0.03 6.14 -18.66
CA SER A 225 0.39 6.37 -20.06
C SER A 225 0.88 5.07 -20.69
N ARG A 226 0.53 4.84 -21.96
CA ARG A 226 1.11 3.72 -22.74
C ARG A 226 2.52 4.04 -23.23
N GLU A 227 2.85 5.32 -23.33
CA GLU A 227 4.16 5.80 -23.75
C GLU A 227 5.14 5.85 -22.57
N PRO A 228 6.43 5.61 -22.81
CA PRO A 228 7.48 5.94 -21.86
C PRO A 228 7.36 7.39 -21.41
N GLN A 229 7.57 7.63 -20.12
CA GLN A 229 7.49 8.98 -19.55
C GLN A 229 8.82 9.30 -18.87
N VAL A 230 9.29 10.52 -19.02
CA VAL A 230 10.58 10.95 -18.49
C VAL A 230 10.64 10.78 -16.96
N THR A 231 11.74 10.24 -16.46
CA THR A 231 12.07 10.17 -15.03
C THR A 231 13.23 11.13 -14.74
N ASN A 232 13.10 11.95 -13.70
CA ASN A 232 14.22 12.75 -13.21
C ASN A 232 15.11 11.86 -12.33
N TYR A 233 16.03 11.16 -12.98
CA TYR A 233 16.89 10.20 -12.29
C TYR A 233 17.80 10.84 -11.23
N THR A 234 18.21 12.11 -11.42
CA THR A 234 19.02 12.85 -10.45
C THR A 234 18.27 13.02 -9.12
N LEU A 235 17.03 13.52 -9.17
CA LEU A 235 16.21 13.63 -7.96
C LEU A 235 15.89 12.27 -7.36
N MET A 236 15.61 11.26 -8.19
CA MET A 236 15.38 9.90 -7.71
C MET A 236 16.57 9.36 -6.92
N VAL A 237 17.80 9.51 -7.41
CA VAL A 237 19.03 9.11 -6.69
C VAL A 237 19.16 9.89 -5.39
N GLN A 238 19.09 11.23 -5.45
CA GLN A 238 19.24 12.10 -4.28
C GLN A 238 18.27 11.73 -3.16
N TYR A 239 16.99 11.58 -3.48
CA TYR A 239 15.98 11.23 -2.46
C TYR A 239 16.01 9.75 -2.06
N THR A 240 16.47 8.85 -2.94
CA THR A 240 16.73 7.47 -2.54
C THR A 240 17.85 7.39 -1.52
N GLN A 241 18.93 8.14 -1.68
CA GLN A 241 20.01 8.19 -0.68
C GLN A 241 19.47 8.63 0.68
N ARG A 242 18.64 9.67 0.73
CA ARG A 242 18.03 10.14 1.98
C ARG A 242 17.16 9.07 2.65
N VAL A 243 16.42 8.28 1.87
CA VAL A 243 15.66 7.14 2.41
C VAL A 243 16.60 6.08 2.98
N VAL A 244 17.70 5.76 2.28
CA VAL A 244 18.72 4.81 2.78
C VAL A 244 19.31 5.30 4.10
N ASP A 245 19.72 6.57 4.17
CA ASP A 245 20.30 7.17 5.38
C ASP A 245 19.31 7.11 6.55
N THR A 246 18.05 7.44 6.28
CA THR A 246 16.95 7.41 7.27
C THR A 246 16.71 6.00 7.79
N VAL A 247 16.70 5.00 6.91
CA VAL A 247 16.54 3.59 7.30
C VAL A 247 17.72 3.14 8.17
N ASN A 248 18.94 3.54 7.82
CA ASN A 248 20.14 3.17 8.57
C ASN A 248 20.21 3.83 9.95
N GLN A 249 19.68 5.04 10.09
CA GLN A 249 19.66 5.78 11.35
C GLN A 249 18.40 5.52 12.19
N GLY A 250 17.33 5.03 11.55
CA GLY A 250 16.05 4.76 12.19
C GLY A 250 15.19 6.00 12.44
N ASN A 251 15.55 7.16 11.89
CA ASN A 251 14.78 8.41 11.93
C ASN A 251 15.19 9.34 10.76
N TRP A 252 14.36 10.36 10.48
CA TRP A 252 14.68 11.39 9.49
C TRP A 252 15.71 12.37 10.07
N THR A 253 16.83 12.56 9.37
CA THR A 253 17.89 13.51 9.76
C THR A 253 17.60 14.96 9.40
N SER A 254 16.90 15.17 8.29
CA SER A 254 16.53 16.47 7.78
C SER A 254 15.27 16.36 6.93
N MET A 255 14.41 17.38 7.03
CA MET A 255 13.23 17.56 6.18
C MET A 255 13.44 18.66 5.13
N GLU A 256 14.66 19.20 5.01
CA GLU A 256 14.97 20.25 4.04
C GLU A 256 14.65 19.78 2.62
N GLY A 257 13.97 20.62 1.84
CA GLY A 257 13.54 20.31 0.47
C GLY A 257 12.44 19.25 0.36
N ILE A 258 11.91 18.71 1.46
CA ILE A 258 10.78 17.77 1.47
C ILE A 258 9.52 18.49 1.92
N HIS A 259 8.46 18.36 1.13
CA HIS A 259 7.14 18.79 1.56
C HIS A 259 6.44 17.70 2.37
N VAL A 260 6.08 18.01 3.61
CA VAL A 260 5.31 17.10 4.47
C VAL A 260 3.83 17.18 4.10
N PHE A 261 3.32 16.11 3.51
CA PHE A 261 1.95 16.07 3.00
C PHE A 261 0.92 15.79 4.10
N LEU A 262 1.23 14.89 5.03
CA LEU A 262 0.35 14.53 6.13
C LEU A 262 0.78 15.29 7.38
N LYS A 263 -0.11 16.14 7.89
CA LYS A 263 0.08 16.76 9.21
C LYS A 263 -0.42 15.81 10.29
N GLU A 264 0.10 15.95 11.50
CA GLU A 264 -0.43 15.23 12.65
C GLU A 264 -1.94 15.53 12.78
N ALA A 265 -2.72 14.46 12.87
CA ALA A 265 -4.14 14.60 13.12
C ALA A 265 -4.33 15.18 14.54
N PRO A 266 -5.23 16.16 14.73
CA PRO A 266 -5.56 16.62 16.07
C PRO A 266 -6.11 15.43 16.87
N ILE A 267 -5.77 15.35 18.16
CA ILE A 267 -6.25 14.28 19.04
C ILE A 267 -7.78 14.41 19.15
N VAL A 268 -8.49 13.48 18.53
CA VAL A 268 -9.94 13.36 18.66
C VAL A 268 -10.23 12.48 19.88
N THR A 269 -10.51 13.10 21.02
CA THR A 269 -10.90 12.38 22.24
C THR A 269 -12.41 12.06 22.31
N ASN A 270 -13.21 12.64 21.41
CA ASN A 270 -14.67 12.51 21.42
C ASN A 270 -15.22 12.35 19.99
N VAL A 271 -15.73 11.15 19.68
CA VAL A 271 -16.30 10.81 18.37
C VAL A 271 -17.51 11.69 18.02
N SER A 272 -18.38 11.99 18.99
CA SER A 272 -19.55 12.85 18.76
C SER A 272 -19.14 14.28 18.38
N HIS A 273 -18.08 14.80 18.98
CA HIS A 273 -17.51 16.10 18.61
C HIS A 273 -16.92 16.06 17.20
N PHE A 274 -16.17 15.00 16.84
CA PHE A 274 -15.63 14.85 15.50
C PHE A 274 -16.71 14.81 14.43
N VAL A 275 -17.75 14.00 14.62
CA VAL A 275 -18.86 13.90 13.66
C VAL A 275 -19.56 15.25 13.48
N ARG A 276 -19.81 15.99 14.56
CA ARG A 276 -20.48 17.29 14.50
C ARG A 276 -19.65 18.37 13.83
N ASN A 277 -18.32 18.30 13.96
CA ASN A 277 -17.39 19.30 13.43
C ASN A 277 -16.57 18.76 12.25
N TYR A 278 -17.00 17.67 11.61
CA TYR A 278 -16.23 16.96 10.59
C TYR A 278 -15.76 17.87 9.45
N LYS A 279 -16.61 18.82 9.02
CA LYS A 279 -16.27 19.79 7.99
C LYS A 279 -15.04 20.63 8.34
N ASP A 280 -14.87 20.99 9.61
CA ASP A 280 -13.74 21.81 10.04
C ASP A 280 -12.44 21.00 10.08
N PHE A 281 -12.53 19.69 10.36
CA PHE A 281 -11.39 18.78 10.23
C PHE A 281 -10.97 18.57 8.78
N THR A 282 -11.93 18.49 7.85
CA THR A 282 -11.65 18.28 6.42
C THR A 282 -11.16 19.53 5.67
N LYS A 283 -11.28 20.75 6.23
CA LYS A 283 -10.81 21.98 5.57
C LYS A 283 -9.28 22.03 5.39
N ASN A 284 -8.55 21.21 6.15
CA ASN A 284 -7.08 21.17 6.16
C ASN A 284 -6.51 19.93 5.43
N TRP A 285 -7.37 19.12 4.83
CA TRP A 285 -7.04 17.92 4.04
C TRP A 285 -7.27 18.21 2.56
#